data_AF-A0A660N0L4-F1
#
_entry.id   AF-A0A660N0L4-F1
#
_cell.length_a   1.000
_cell.length_b   1.000
_cell.length_c   1.000
_cell.angle_alpha   90.00
_cell.angle_beta   90.00
_cell.angle_gamma   90.00
#
_symmetry.space_group_name_H-M   'P 1'
#
loop_
_entity.id
_entity.type
_entity.pdbx_description
1 polymer ?
#
loop_
_entity_poly.entity_id
_entity_poly.type
_entity_poly.pdbx_seq_one_letter_code
_entity_poly.pdbx_strand_id
1 'polypeptide(L)'
;MLKIWNKYKFQAACVGFVIACALSAWAGYAVAQSACHAATLLLKNQYADEQLKAQQAYSAALADALAKQQAAVQWAQQQGEQLAATRAQLEQRQYELNKEIPHATHQDNQGTTVYNGIGNHSLHLYNRAFGYAAD
;
A
#
# COMPACT_ATOMS: atom_id res chain seq x y z
N MET A 1 91.19 -19.87 28.71
CA MET A 1 89.81 -19.41 28.98
C MET A 1 89.11 -18.69 27.80
N LEU A 2 89.70 -18.59 26.59
CA LEU A 2 89.06 -17.89 25.44
C LEU A 2 87.93 -18.66 24.72
N LYS A 3 87.92 -20.01 24.80
CA LYS A 3 87.01 -20.85 23.99
C LYS A 3 85.57 -20.90 24.53
N ILE A 4 85.38 -20.56 25.81
CA ILE A 4 84.10 -20.58 26.51
C ILE A 4 83.30 -19.30 26.21
N TRP A 5 83.96 -18.15 26.09
CA TRP A 5 83.33 -16.86 25.83
C TRP A 5 82.69 -16.76 24.43
N ASN A 6 83.23 -17.48 23.44
CA ASN A 6 82.71 -17.49 22.08
C ASN A 6 81.42 -18.34 21.94
N LYS A 7 81.26 -19.39 22.76
CA LYS A 7 80.04 -20.22 22.78
C LYS A 7 78.83 -19.45 23.31
N TYR A 8 79.01 -18.66 24.37
CA TYR A 8 77.93 -17.86 24.95
C TYR A 8 77.48 -16.72 24.04
N LYS A 9 78.41 -16.09 23.30
CA LYS A 9 78.08 -15.08 22.29
C LYS A 9 77.26 -15.68 21.14
N PHE A 10 77.61 -16.89 20.70
CA PHE A 10 76.85 -17.60 19.66
C PHE A 10 75.47 -18.04 20.16
N GLN A 11 75.38 -18.55 21.40
CA GLN A 11 74.08 -18.89 22.01
C GLN A 11 73.19 -17.66 22.22
N ALA A 12 73.75 -16.53 22.64
CA ALA A 12 72.99 -15.27 22.78
C ALA A 12 72.46 -14.77 21.43
N ALA A 13 73.24 -14.88 20.35
CA ALA A 13 72.79 -14.53 19.00
C ALA A 13 71.67 -15.46 18.50
N CYS A 14 71.76 -16.77 18.75
CA CYS A 14 70.71 -17.72 18.39
C CYS A 14 69.41 -17.45 19.18
N VAL A 15 69.50 -17.16 20.48
CA VAL A 15 68.31 -16.84 21.30
C VAL A 15 67.68 -15.52 20.84
N GLY A 16 68.50 -14.50 20.55
CA GLY A 16 68.01 -13.22 20.02
C GLY A 16 67.28 -13.38 18.68
N PHE A 17 67.76 -14.25 17.79
CA PHE A 17 67.11 -14.53 16.52
C PHE A 17 65.77 -15.24 16.68
N VAL A 18 65.67 -16.23 17.59
CA VAL A 18 64.42 -16.92 17.87
C VAL A 18 63.37 -15.98 18.46
N ILE A 19 63.79 -15.07 19.36
CA ILE A 19 62.90 -14.05 19.92
C ILE A 19 62.42 -13.08 18.85
N ALA A 20 63.31 -12.64 17.95
CA ALA A 20 62.94 -11.77 16.83
C ALA A 20 61.90 -12.43 15.91
N CYS A 21 62.09 -13.72 15.57
CA CYS A 21 61.14 -14.49 14.78
C CYS A 21 59.78 -14.64 15.48
N ALA A 22 59.78 -14.89 16.80
CA ALA A 22 58.56 -15.02 17.58
C ALA A 22 57.77 -13.69 17.64
N LEU A 23 58.47 -12.57 17.83
CA LEU A 23 57.87 -11.23 17.85
C LEU A 23 57.30 -10.85 16.47
N SER A 24 58.00 -11.17 15.37
CA SER A 24 57.48 -10.91 14.02
C SER A 24 56.25 -11.76 13.71
N ALA A 25 56.21 -13.02 14.16
CA ALA A 25 55.05 -13.88 13.98
C ALA A 25 53.84 -13.39 14.79
N TRP A 26 54.06 -12.94 16.03
CA TRP A 26 53.00 -12.38 16.87
C TRP A 26 52.46 -11.06 16.33
N ALA A 27 53.33 -10.16 15.86
CA ALA A 27 52.91 -8.91 15.23
C ALA A 27 52.10 -9.15 13.95
N GLY A 28 52.53 -10.09 13.10
CA GLY A 28 51.78 -10.50 11.91
C GLY A 28 50.40 -11.08 12.24
N TYR A 29 50.33 -11.91 13.28
CA TYR A 29 49.07 -12.50 13.76
C TYR A 29 48.10 -11.43 14.30
N ALA A 30 48.58 -10.50 15.13
CA ALA A 30 47.77 -9.43 15.69
C ALA A 30 47.16 -8.53 14.60
N VAL A 31 47.95 -8.19 13.57
CA VAL A 31 47.46 -7.41 12.43
C VAL A 31 46.43 -8.21 11.62
N ALA A 32 46.70 -9.48 11.29
CA ALA A 32 45.76 -10.32 10.56
C ALA A 32 44.44 -10.54 11.33
N GLN A 33 44.50 -10.70 12.65
CA GLN A 33 43.32 -10.85 13.49
C GLN A 33 42.47 -9.58 13.51
N SER A 34 43.10 -8.42 13.64
CA SER A 34 42.40 -7.13 13.62
C SER A 34 41.74 -6.85 12.26
N ALA A 35 42.43 -7.15 11.16
CA ALA A 35 41.89 -7.01 9.80
C ALA A 35 40.70 -7.95 9.55
N CYS A 36 40.76 -9.20 10.02
CA CYS A 36 39.66 -10.14 9.93
C CYS A 36 38.44 -9.70 10.77
N HIS A 37 38.68 -9.17 11.98
CA HIS A 37 37.62 -8.64 12.83
C HIS A 37 36.95 -7.39 12.22
N ALA A 38 37.73 -6.49 11.65
CA ALA A 38 37.22 -5.31 10.95
C ALA A 38 36.40 -5.70 9.71
N ALA A 39 36.89 -6.66 8.91
CA ALA A 39 36.17 -7.15 7.73
C ALA A 39 34.84 -7.82 8.11
N THR A 40 34.82 -8.64 9.16
CA THR A 40 33.60 -9.30 9.64
C THR A 40 32.61 -8.32 10.26
N LEU A 41 33.07 -7.28 10.96
CA LEU A 41 32.19 -6.21 11.47
C LEU A 41 31.59 -5.38 10.32
N LEU A 42 32.38 -5.02 9.31
CA LEU A 42 31.88 -4.31 8.13
C LEU A 42 30.81 -5.13 7.41
N LEU A 43 31.04 -6.43 7.21
CA LEU A 43 30.07 -7.31 6.58
C LEU A 43 28.78 -7.40 7.39
N LYS A 44 28.87 -7.55 8.71
CA LYS A 44 27.70 -7.59 9.60
C LYS A 44 26.89 -6.29 9.57
N ASN A 45 27.57 -5.14 9.59
CA ASN A 45 26.90 -3.84 9.54
C ASN A 45 26.21 -3.62 8.19
N GLN A 46 26.86 -3.98 7.07
CA GLN A 46 26.23 -3.92 5.75
C GLN A 46 24.99 -4.80 5.66
N TYR A 47 25.06 -6.04 6.15
CA TYR A 47 23.91 -6.93 6.20
C TYR A 47 22.77 -6.38 7.09
N ALA A 48 23.10 -5.80 8.25
CA ALA A 48 22.10 -5.21 9.14
C ALA A 48 21.40 -4.00 8.49
N ASP A 49 22.16 -3.14 7.81
CA ASP A 49 21.60 -1.98 7.08
C ASP A 49 20.72 -2.42 5.91
N GLU A 50 21.13 -3.43 5.15
CA GLU A 50 20.33 -3.99 4.06
C GLU A 50 19.03 -4.63 4.59
N GLN A 51 19.11 -5.38 5.69
CA GLN A 51 17.94 -5.99 6.31
C GLN A 51 16.97 -4.93 6.84
N LEU A 52 17.49 -3.87 7.47
CA LEU A 52 16.68 -2.75 7.96
C LEU A 52 15.99 -2.01 6.81
N LYS A 53 16.71 -1.74 5.71
CA LYS A 53 16.14 -1.13 4.50
C LYS A 53 15.07 -2.03 3.87
N ALA A 54 15.31 -3.33 3.77
CA ALA A 54 14.34 -4.27 3.24
C ALA A 54 13.07 -4.32 4.12
N GLN A 55 13.22 -4.32 5.44
CA GLN A 55 12.10 -4.30 6.37
C GLN A 55 11.31 -3.00 6.30
N GLN A 56 11.98 -1.85 6.18
CA GLN A 56 11.34 -0.55 5.98
C GLN A 56 10.60 -0.46 4.63
N ALA A 57 11.20 -0.99 3.56
CA ALA A 57 10.54 -1.04 2.25
C ALA A 57 9.29 -1.93 2.29
N TYR A 58 9.37 -3.07 2.97
CA TYR A 58 8.24 -3.98 3.12
C TYR A 58 7.11 -3.35 3.96
N SER A 59 7.43 -2.69 5.07
CA SER A 59 6.43 -2.01 5.89
C SER A 59 5.79 -0.83 5.17
N ALA A 60 6.58 -0.06 4.40
CA ALA A 60 6.06 1.02 3.56
C ALA A 60 5.13 0.49 2.45
N ALA A 61 5.50 -0.60 1.77
CA ALA A 61 4.66 -1.22 0.76
C ALA A 61 3.33 -1.73 1.35
N LEU A 62 3.37 -2.29 2.56
CA LEU A 62 2.17 -2.77 3.25
C LEU A 62 1.26 -1.61 3.68
N ALA A 63 1.84 -0.51 4.18
CA ALA A 63 1.08 0.70 4.51
C ALA A 63 0.44 1.35 3.27
N ASP A 64 1.16 1.43 2.16
CA ASP A 64 0.65 1.95 0.89
C ASP A 64 -0.48 1.07 0.32
N ALA A 65 -0.33 -0.26 0.37
CA ALA A 65 -1.38 -1.19 -0.04
C ALA A 65 -2.65 -1.03 0.82
N LEU A 66 -2.50 -0.87 2.12
CA LEU A 66 -3.62 -0.69 3.05
C LEU A 66 -4.31 0.67 2.81
N ALA A 67 -3.54 1.74 2.59
CA ALA A 67 -4.08 3.06 2.25
C ALA A 67 -4.89 3.03 0.94
N LYS A 68 -4.38 2.36 -0.09
CA LYS A 68 -5.09 2.17 -1.38
C LYS A 68 -6.38 1.39 -1.20
N GLN A 69 -6.37 0.34 -0.38
CA GLN A 69 -7.58 -0.45 -0.09
C GLN A 69 -8.63 0.41 0.62
N GLN A 70 -8.24 1.18 1.64
CA GLN A 70 -9.14 2.07 2.36
C GLN A 70 -9.73 3.15 1.45
N ALA A 71 -8.91 3.77 0.60
CA ALA A 71 -9.37 4.76 -0.36
C ALA A 71 -10.38 4.17 -1.36
N ALA A 72 -10.14 2.96 -1.87
CA ALA A 72 -11.06 2.27 -2.76
C ALA A 72 -12.39 1.93 -2.08
N VAL A 73 -12.36 1.50 -0.81
CA VAL A 73 -13.58 1.23 -0.03
C VAL A 73 -14.38 2.50 0.22
N GLN A 74 -13.73 3.60 0.61
CA GLN A 74 -14.41 4.89 0.82
C GLN A 74 -15.04 5.42 -0.47
N TRP A 75 -14.31 5.32 -1.59
CA TRP A 75 -14.85 5.69 -2.89
C TRP A 75 -16.05 4.83 -3.30
N ALA A 76 -15.97 3.51 -3.07
CA ALA A 76 -17.08 2.60 -3.33
C ALA A 76 -18.30 2.88 -2.42
N GLN A 77 -18.09 3.24 -1.16
CA GLN A 77 -19.16 3.64 -0.25
C GLN A 77 -19.85 4.93 -0.70
N GLN A 78 -19.07 5.97 -1.04
CA GLN A 78 -19.63 7.23 -1.55
C GLN A 78 -20.46 7.02 -2.82
N GLN A 79 -19.95 6.20 -3.75
CA GLN A 79 -20.70 5.86 -4.96
C GLN A 79 -21.91 4.97 -4.66
N GLY A 80 -21.79 4.04 -3.71
CA GLY A 80 -22.87 3.17 -3.27
C GLY A 80 -24.03 3.94 -2.64
N GLU A 81 -23.74 4.95 -1.80
CA GLU A 81 -24.73 5.82 -1.19
C GLU A 81 -25.47 6.67 -2.22
N GLN A 82 -24.75 7.28 -3.17
CA GLN A 82 -25.36 8.05 -4.26
C GLN A 82 -26.23 7.15 -5.16
N LEU A 83 -25.77 5.93 -5.45
CA LEU A 83 -26.53 4.97 -6.25
C LEU A 83 -27.77 4.46 -5.50
N ALA A 84 -27.66 4.20 -4.20
CA ALA A 84 -28.79 3.79 -3.35
C ALA A 84 -29.83 4.90 -3.23
N ALA A 85 -29.40 6.15 -3.02
CA ALA A 85 -30.29 7.31 -3.01
C ALA A 85 -30.99 7.51 -4.35
N THR A 86 -30.25 7.38 -5.46
CA THR A 86 -30.81 7.48 -6.82
C THR A 86 -31.82 6.36 -7.08
N ARG A 87 -31.53 5.12 -6.67
CA ARG A 87 -32.47 3.99 -6.79
C ARG A 87 -33.74 4.21 -5.98
N ALA A 88 -33.62 4.66 -4.73
CA ALA A 88 -34.77 4.95 -3.88
C ALA A 88 -35.67 6.05 -4.50
N GLN A 89 -35.07 7.11 -5.04
CA GLN A 89 -35.80 8.16 -5.77
C GLN A 89 -36.47 7.62 -7.04
N LEU A 90 -35.79 6.72 -7.77
CA LEU A 90 -36.33 6.11 -8.98
C LEU A 90 -37.53 5.21 -8.67
N GLU A 91 -37.45 4.40 -7.61
CA GLU A 91 -38.54 3.54 -7.14
C GLU A 91 -39.74 4.36 -6.65
N GLN A 92 -39.51 5.44 -5.91
CA GLN A 92 -40.59 6.36 -5.49
C GLN A 92 -41.29 6.98 -6.70
N ARG A 93 -40.54 7.52 -7.66
CA ARG A 93 -41.11 8.08 -8.89
C ARG A 93 -41.85 7.04 -9.72
N GLN A 94 -41.32 5.82 -9.81
CA GLN A 94 -41.97 4.72 -10.52
C GLN A 94 -43.32 4.37 -9.88
N TYR A 95 -43.39 4.35 -8.54
CA TYR A 95 -44.62 4.08 -7.80
C TYR A 95 -45.65 5.19 -7.92
N GLU A 96 -45.23 6.45 -7.84
CA GLU A 96 -46.10 7.62 -8.06
C GLU A 96 -46.67 7.62 -9.48
N LEU A 97 -45.83 7.44 -10.51
CA LEU A 97 -46.28 7.35 -11.90
C LEU A 97 -47.27 6.21 -12.12
N ASN A 98 -47.03 5.04 -11.51
CA ASN A 98 -47.94 3.90 -11.63
C ASN A 98 -49.31 4.15 -10.98
N LYS A 99 -49.41 5.10 -10.04
CA LYS A 99 -50.71 5.55 -9.50
C LYS A 99 -51.32 6.67 -10.34
N GLU A 100 -50.52 7.63 -10.76
CA GLU A 100 -50.98 8.82 -11.48
C GLU A 100 -51.50 8.48 -12.88
N ILE A 101 -50.86 7.54 -13.60
CA ILE A 101 -51.28 7.12 -14.94
C ILE A 101 -52.72 6.55 -14.95
N PRO A 102 -53.05 5.49 -14.19
CA PRO A 102 -54.41 4.96 -14.20
C PRO A 102 -55.42 5.95 -13.61
N HIS A 103 -55.01 6.83 -12.70
CA HIS A 103 -55.88 7.88 -12.17
C HIS A 103 -56.23 8.93 -13.24
N ALA A 104 -55.23 9.42 -13.98
CA ALA A 104 -55.42 10.35 -15.09
C ALA A 104 -56.27 9.72 -16.21
N THR A 105 -55.99 8.47 -16.58
CA THR A 105 -56.81 7.73 -17.56
C THR A 105 -58.24 7.54 -17.08
N HIS A 106 -58.46 7.28 -15.78
CA HIS A 106 -59.80 7.15 -15.23
C HIS A 106 -60.54 8.49 -15.23
N GLN A 107 -59.88 9.59 -14.85
CA GLN A 107 -60.45 10.95 -14.91
C GLN A 107 -60.82 11.34 -16.34
N ASP A 108 -59.97 11.03 -17.31
CA ASP A 108 -60.27 11.27 -18.72
C ASP A 108 -61.51 10.50 -19.19
N ASN A 109 -61.77 9.32 -18.62
CA ASN A 109 -62.90 8.46 -18.98
C ASN A 109 -64.16 8.65 -18.10
N GLN A 110 -64.15 9.57 -17.14
CA GLN A 110 -65.32 9.88 -16.29
C GLN A 110 -66.33 10.83 -16.97
N GLY A 111 -65.98 11.45 -18.10
CA GLY A 111 -66.82 12.38 -18.84
C GLY A 111 -67.75 11.71 -19.88
N THR A 112 -68.42 12.53 -20.68
CA THR A 112 -69.32 12.07 -21.76
C THR A 112 -68.55 11.44 -22.94
N THR A 113 -67.26 11.72 -23.06
CA THR A 113 -66.36 11.19 -24.08
C THR A 113 -65.37 10.23 -23.42
N VAL A 114 -65.40 8.97 -23.86
CA VAL A 114 -64.48 7.93 -23.41
C VAL A 114 -63.24 7.98 -24.33
N TYR A 115 -62.07 8.21 -23.75
CA TYR A 115 -60.79 8.22 -24.45
C TYR A 115 -60.11 6.86 -24.30
N ASN A 116 -59.99 6.12 -25.40
CA ASN A 116 -59.26 4.86 -25.47
C ASN A 116 -57.74 5.09 -25.68
N GLY A 117 -57.21 6.15 -25.07
CA GLY A 117 -55.88 6.72 -25.32
C GLY A 117 -55.58 7.89 -24.39
N ILE A 118 -54.71 8.81 -24.81
CA ILE A 118 -54.33 9.99 -24.01
C ILE A 118 -55.45 11.04 -24.07
N GLY A 119 -56.16 11.24 -22.96
CA GLY A 119 -57.07 12.37 -22.75
C GLY A 119 -56.36 13.59 -22.15
N ASN A 120 -57.12 14.62 -21.77
CA ASN A 120 -56.55 15.91 -21.36
C ASN A 120 -55.68 15.80 -20.09
N HIS A 121 -56.11 15.04 -19.09
CA HIS A 121 -55.36 14.85 -17.85
C HIS A 121 -54.11 13.99 -18.08
N SER A 122 -54.22 12.97 -18.94
CA SER A 122 -53.10 12.15 -19.35
C SER A 122 -52.06 12.95 -20.15
N LEU A 123 -52.50 13.89 -21.00
CA LEU A 123 -51.62 14.79 -21.76
C LEU A 123 -50.87 15.77 -20.84
N HIS A 124 -51.57 16.34 -19.85
CA HIS A 124 -50.96 17.15 -18.79
C HIS A 124 -49.89 16.38 -18.00
N LEU A 125 -50.18 15.12 -17.65
CA LEU A 125 -49.22 14.25 -16.97
C LEU A 125 -47.98 14.01 -17.84
N TYR A 126 -48.18 13.77 -19.13
CA TYR A 126 -47.11 13.54 -20.10
C TYR A 126 -46.26 14.81 -20.27
N ASN A 127 -46.88 15.95 -20.50
CA ASN A 127 -46.19 17.24 -20.64
C ASN A 127 -45.37 17.58 -19.39
N ARG A 128 -45.92 17.35 -18.20
CA ARG A 128 -45.21 17.51 -16.92
C ARG A 128 -44.00 16.58 -16.78
N ALA A 129 -44.11 15.33 -17.24
CA ALA A 129 -43.01 14.37 -17.18
C ALA A 129 -41.84 14.72 -18.12
N PHE A 130 -42.14 15.35 -19.26
CA PHE A 130 -41.13 15.78 -20.25
C PHE A 130 -40.69 17.26 -20.08
N GLY A 131 -41.26 17.99 -19.12
CA GLY A 131 -40.91 19.38 -18.85
C GLY A 131 -41.51 20.39 -19.83
N TYR A 132 -42.54 20.01 -20.59
CA TYR A 132 -43.32 20.94 -21.40
C TYR A 132 -44.28 21.74 -20.51
N ALA A 133 -44.49 23.02 -20.85
CA ALA A 133 -45.49 23.83 -20.19
C ALA A 133 -46.87 23.18 -20.41
N ALA A 134 -47.65 23.11 -19.34
CA ALA A 134 -49.00 22.57 -19.37
C ALA A 134 -49.93 23.73 -19.74
N ASP A 135 -50.09 23.94 -21.05
CA ASP A 135 -50.89 25.00 -21.67
C ASP A 135 -52.36 24.61 -21.79
#